data_AF-A0A6I9QKP7-F1
#
_entry.id   AF-A0A6I9QKP7-F1
#
_cell.length_a   1.000
_cell.length_b   1.000
_cell.length_c   1.000
_cell.angle_alpha   90.00
_cell.angle_beta   90.00
_cell.angle_gamma   90.00
#
_symmetry.space_group_name_H-M   'P 1'
#
loop_
_entity.id
_entity.type
_entity.pdbx_description
1 polymer ?
#
loop_
_entity_poly.entity_id
_entity_poly.type
_entity_poly.pdbx_seq_one_letter_code
_entity_poly.pdbx_strand_id
1 'polypeptide(L)'
;MAGGVDRISNLPLEILEHIFFFIGVRQAVQLSVLSSRWKDLWKSMPDLYFDARDFPPTGDQNWRLFCLARRVLGLQTWRVRKLRVVIWENRHQSIPISASRWFNFAAQYHADEHSLSCLPYSSSSPISRFLGECPTIIIFGMLRSLSISSIHEPLTAFEPPSDACPLLEKLSIVGCSFDSINIAFSRLKELTLHDCSVFGGLRVATPSLESFDYRHGVSPVCELEDQPSLRHASIEIHRGNWSCDALVGVLRAIQNATSINLPLWTLEACYKQQGSFSCLPTFHNAKHVTLVASGQGNITTLIKDLQQKWPNVETLTMR
;
A
#
# COMPACT_ATOMS: atom_id res chain seq x y z
N MET A 1 50.49 13.81 -10.62
CA MET A 1 49.04 13.56 -10.83
C MET A 1 48.31 14.23 -9.68
N ALA A 2 47.48 15.24 -9.96
CA ALA A 2 46.72 15.91 -8.92
C ALA A 2 45.63 14.96 -8.41
N GLY A 3 45.80 14.39 -7.22
CA GLY A 3 44.75 13.68 -6.52
C GLY A 3 43.67 14.68 -6.13
N GLY A 4 42.56 14.70 -6.89
CA GLY A 4 41.41 15.52 -6.55
C GLY A 4 40.94 15.18 -5.13
N VAL A 5 40.72 16.19 -4.29
CA VAL A 5 40.24 16.01 -2.93
C VAL A 5 38.92 15.25 -2.99
N ASP A 6 38.86 14.07 -2.35
CA ASP A 6 37.66 13.24 -2.24
C ASP A 6 36.68 13.90 -1.24
N ARG A 7 35.95 14.90 -1.74
CA ARG A 7 34.92 15.63 -0.99
C ARG A 7 33.73 14.74 -0.64
N ILE A 8 33.54 13.65 -1.36
CA ILE A 8 32.41 12.72 -1.16
C ILE A 8 32.67 11.87 0.09
N SER A 9 33.92 11.45 0.31
CA SER A 9 34.33 10.79 1.57
C SER A 9 34.12 11.65 2.81
N ASN A 10 34.03 12.98 2.69
CA ASN A 10 33.84 13.89 3.82
C ASN A 10 32.38 14.09 4.21
N LEU A 11 31.41 13.54 3.46
CA LEU A 11 30.01 13.64 3.83
C LEU A 11 29.69 12.82 5.09
N PRO A 12 28.79 13.30 5.97
CA PRO A 12 28.27 12.51 7.09
C PRO A 12 27.65 11.18 6.62
N LEU A 13 27.71 10.15 7.46
CA LEU A 13 27.22 8.81 7.12
C LEU A 13 25.73 8.84 6.76
N GLU A 14 24.94 9.62 7.49
CA GLU A 14 23.49 9.75 7.33
C GLU A 14 23.12 10.33 5.96
N ILE A 15 23.91 11.28 5.46
CA ILE A 15 23.72 11.86 4.12
C ILE A 15 24.07 10.84 3.04
N LEU A 16 25.16 10.09 3.25
CA LEU A 16 25.51 8.99 2.34
C LEU A 16 24.38 7.97 2.32
N GLU A 17 23.90 7.50 3.47
CA GLU A 17 22.80 6.55 3.56
C GLU A 17 21.57 7.00 2.76
N HIS A 18 21.22 8.28 2.89
CA HIS A 18 20.11 8.88 2.16
C HIS A 18 20.35 8.89 0.64
N ILE A 19 21.51 9.36 0.18
CA ILE A 19 21.88 9.38 -1.24
C ILE A 19 21.81 7.97 -1.83
N PHE A 20 22.39 6.99 -1.15
CA PHE A 20 22.43 5.58 -1.58
C PHE A 20 21.02 5.00 -1.76
N PHE A 21 20.09 5.32 -0.85
CA PHE A 21 18.70 4.89 -0.98
C PHE A 21 18.02 5.49 -2.23
N PHE A 22 18.26 6.77 -2.53
CA PHE A 22 17.67 7.44 -3.70
C PHE A 22 18.22 6.94 -5.04
N ILE A 23 19.51 6.62 -5.11
CA ILE A 23 20.13 6.19 -6.37
C ILE A 23 19.95 4.71 -6.65
N GLY A 24 19.67 3.88 -5.64
CA GLY A 24 19.54 2.43 -5.78
C GLY A 24 20.86 1.67 -5.63
N VAL A 25 20.75 0.39 -5.25
CA VAL A 25 21.88 -0.48 -4.93
C VAL A 25 22.81 -0.69 -6.13
N ARG A 26 22.28 -0.73 -7.36
CA ARG A 26 23.11 -0.92 -8.55
C ARG A 26 24.04 0.26 -8.79
N GLN A 27 23.49 1.48 -8.75
CA GLN A 27 24.21 2.74 -8.94
C GLN A 27 25.17 2.96 -7.78
N ALA A 28 24.74 2.68 -6.55
CA ALA A 28 25.58 2.65 -5.37
C ALA A 28 26.85 1.80 -5.56
N VAL A 29 26.71 0.57 -6.06
CA VAL A 29 27.85 -0.31 -6.36
C VAL A 29 28.73 0.28 -7.47
N GLN A 30 28.15 0.92 -8.49
CA GLN A 30 28.92 1.56 -9.57
C GLN A 30 29.72 2.78 -9.08
N LEU A 31 29.08 3.66 -8.30
CA LEU A 31 29.70 4.86 -7.73
C LEU A 31 30.70 4.52 -6.62
N SER A 32 30.71 3.29 -6.13
CA SER A 32 31.68 2.80 -5.14
C SER A 32 33.15 2.88 -5.61
N VAL A 33 33.38 2.99 -6.92
CA VAL A 33 34.72 3.21 -7.51
C VAL A 33 35.21 4.65 -7.34
N LEU A 34 34.30 5.61 -7.13
CA LEU A 34 34.62 7.05 -7.04
C LEU A 34 35.22 7.45 -5.69
N SER A 35 35.04 6.62 -4.65
CA SER A 35 35.49 6.92 -3.30
C SER A 35 35.83 5.64 -2.55
N SER A 36 36.97 5.65 -1.85
CA SER A 36 37.38 4.53 -0.99
C SER A 36 36.37 4.25 0.13
N ARG A 37 35.69 5.29 0.65
CA ARG A 37 34.64 5.15 1.66
C ARG A 37 33.39 4.50 1.07
N TRP A 38 33.02 4.81 -0.17
CA TRP A 38 31.83 4.25 -0.83
C TRP A 38 32.00 2.78 -1.21
N LYS A 39 33.25 2.34 -1.42
CA LYS A 39 33.61 0.96 -1.79
C LYS A 39 32.95 -0.12 -0.92
N ASP A 40 32.87 0.14 0.38
CA ASP A 40 32.35 -0.81 1.36
C ASP A 40 31.03 -0.36 2.00
N LEU A 41 30.67 0.93 1.90
CA LEU A 41 29.49 1.51 2.54
C LEU A 41 28.18 0.80 2.14
N TRP A 42 28.02 0.48 0.85
CA TRP A 42 26.81 -0.19 0.34
C TRP A 42 26.58 -1.59 0.94
N LYS A 43 27.62 -2.23 1.52
CA LYS A 43 27.53 -3.54 2.16
C LYS A 43 27.00 -3.48 3.60
N SER A 44 27.01 -2.30 4.19
CA SER A 44 26.50 -2.04 5.54
C SER A 44 25.24 -1.19 5.54
N MET A 45 24.63 -0.99 4.36
CA MET A 45 23.45 -0.17 4.20
C MET A 45 22.21 -0.90 4.70
N PRO A 46 21.50 -0.35 5.70
CA PRO A 46 20.29 -0.97 6.22
C PRO A 46 19.08 -0.79 5.29
N ASP A 47 19.10 0.21 4.40
CA ASP A 47 17.99 0.53 3.51
C ASP A 47 18.40 0.21 2.06
N LEU A 48 17.76 -0.80 1.48
CA LEU A 48 18.08 -1.34 0.16
C LEU A 48 16.97 -1.06 -0.84
N TYR A 49 17.35 -0.42 -1.95
CA TYR A 49 16.46 -0.12 -3.07
C TYR A 49 16.96 -0.81 -4.34
N PHE A 50 16.09 -1.62 -4.94
CA PHE A 50 16.35 -2.39 -6.16
C PHE A 50 15.33 -2.03 -7.21
N ASP A 51 15.75 -1.57 -8.41
CA ASP A 51 14.85 -1.28 -9.52
C ASP A 51 15.24 -2.02 -10.80
N ALA A 52 14.31 -2.79 -11.37
CA ALA A 52 14.52 -3.52 -12.62
C ALA A 52 14.90 -2.58 -13.77
N ARG A 53 14.36 -1.34 -13.77
CA ARG A 53 14.64 -0.31 -14.80
C ARG A 53 16.10 0.16 -14.78
N ASP A 54 16.84 -0.08 -13.70
CA ASP A 54 18.26 0.20 -13.67
C ASP A 54 19.00 -0.65 -14.70
N PHE A 55 18.50 -1.84 -15.04
CA PHE A 55 19.16 -2.74 -15.96
C PHE A 55 18.88 -2.37 -17.43
N PRO A 56 19.84 -2.57 -18.35
CA PRO A 56 19.59 -2.36 -19.77
C PRO A 56 18.40 -3.20 -20.26
N PRO A 57 17.59 -2.73 -21.21
CA PRO A 57 16.42 -3.46 -21.75
C PRO A 57 16.80 -4.70 -22.61
N THR A 58 18.05 -5.14 -22.55
CA THR A 58 18.56 -6.33 -23.22
C THR A 58 18.42 -7.55 -22.30
N GLY A 59 17.55 -8.49 -22.66
CA GLY A 59 17.30 -9.71 -21.87
C GLY A 59 16.39 -9.47 -20.67
N ASP A 60 16.42 -10.39 -19.71
CA ASP A 60 15.53 -10.39 -18.55
C ASP A 60 16.07 -9.47 -17.44
N GLN A 61 15.45 -8.30 -17.27
CA GLN A 61 15.82 -7.32 -16.25
C GLN A 61 15.47 -7.80 -14.84
N ASN A 62 14.34 -8.48 -14.66
CA ASN A 62 13.93 -8.99 -13.36
C ASN A 62 14.86 -10.08 -12.85
N TRP A 63 15.36 -10.93 -13.76
CA TRP A 63 16.40 -11.91 -13.46
C TRP A 63 17.71 -11.27 -13.04
N ARG A 64 18.15 -10.23 -13.77
CA ARG A 64 19.36 -9.50 -13.41
C ARG A 64 19.23 -8.80 -12.06
N LEU A 65 18.07 -8.19 -11.80
CA LEU A 65 17.71 -7.61 -10.51
C LEU A 65 17.79 -8.68 -9.41
N PHE A 66 17.21 -9.85 -9.64
CA PHE A 66 17.20 -10.96 -8.68
C PHE A 66 18.61 -11.48 -8.39
N CYS A 67 19.45 -11.65 -9.42
CA CYS A 67 20.85 -12.02 -9.24
C CYS A 67 21.62 -10.98 -8.42
N LEU A 68 21.41 -9.68 -8.70
CA LEU A 68 22.06 -8.60 -7.96
C LEU A 68 21.60 -8.60 -6.49
N ALA A 69 20.30 -8.59 -6.25
CA ALA A 69 19.75 -8.59 -4.90
C ALA A 69 20.18 -9.84 -4.13
N ARG A 70 20.21 -11.01 -4.78
CA ARG A 70 20.72 -12.23 -4.17
C ARG A 70 22.15 -12.12 -3.69
N ARG A 71 23.00 -11.53 -4.53
CA ARG A 71 24.39 -11.30 -4.18
C ARG A 71 24.55 -10.25 -3.09
N VAL A 72 23.80 -9.16 -3.15
CA VAL A 72 23.89 -8.05 -2.18
C VAL A 72 23.37 -8.51 -0.83
N LEU A 73 22.19 -9.12 -0.76
CA LEU A 73 21.60 -9.64 0.48
C LEU A 73 22.45 -10.77 1.09
N GLY A 74 23.07 -11.62 0.27
CA GLY A 74 24.04 -12.62 0.75
C GLY A 74 25.37 -12.03 1.25
N LEU A 75 25.65 -10.76 0.96
CA LEU A 75 26.82 -10.02 1.47
C LEU A 75 26.48 -9.08 2.62
N GLN A 76 25.20 -8.93 2.96
CA GLN A 76 24.78 -8.04 4.05
C GLN A 76 25.29 -8.58 5.37
N THR A 77 25.97 -7.70 6.11
CA THR A 77 26.50 -7.99 7.46
C THR A 77 25.60 -7.42 8.55
N TRP A 78 24.59 -6.62 8.18
CA TRP A 78 23.68 -5.91 9.07
C TRP A 78 22.22 -6.28 8.81
N ARG A 79 21.37 -6.02 9.81
CA ARG A 79 19.91 -6.16 9.69
C ARG A 79 19.40 -5.13 8.67
N VAL A 80 18.76 -5.61 7.61
CA VAL A 80 18.07 -4.76 6.64
C VAL A 80 16.88 -4.13 7.36
N ARG A 81 16.75 -2.80 7.36
CA ARG A 81 15.59 -2.09 7.91
C ARG A 81 14.50 -2.00 6.87
N LYS A 82 14.83 -1.50 5.67
CA LYS A 82 13.90 -1.31 4.56
C LYS A 82 14.38 -2.02 3.30
N LEU A 83 13.52 -2.80 2.69
CA LEU A 83 13.75 -3.41 1.39
C LEU A 83 12.67 -2.97 0.41
N ARG A 84 13.05 -2.15 -0.58
CA ARG A 84 12.18 -1.76 -1.68
C ARG A 84 12.65 -2.42 -2.97
N VAL A 85 11.74 -3.12 -3.62
CA VAL A 85 11.98 -3.80 -4.90
C VAL A 85 10.94 -3.32 -5.92
N VAL A 86 11.43 -2.80 -7.04
CA VAL A 86 10.64 -2.41 -8.20
C VAL A 86 10.90 -3.44 -9.29
N ILE A 87 9.90 -4.29 -9.56
CA ILE A 87 9.96 -5.22 -10.70
C ILE A 87 9.29 -4.58 -11.91
N TRP A 88 9.77 -4.89 -13.10
CA TRP A 88 9.23 -4.36 -14.35
C TRP A 88 8.75 -5.50 -15.23
N GLU A 89 7.46 -5.52 -15.54
CA GLU A 89 6.89 -6.55 -16.39
C GLU A 89 6.99 -6.15 -17.86
N ASN A 90 7.69 -6.96 -18.66
CA ASN A 90 7.90 -6.71 -20.08
C ASN A 90 7.43 -7.92 -20.90
N ARG A 91 6.58 -7.67 -21.91
CA ARG A 91 5.97 -8.68 -22.81
C ARG A 91 6.95 -9.65 -23.47
N HIS A 92 8.25 -9.32 -23.50
CA HIS A 92 9.27 -10.10 -24.19
C HIS A 92 10.17 -10.93 -23.24
N GLN A 93 9.94 -10.93 -21.93
CA GLN A 93 10.79 -11.66 -20.98
C GLN A 93 10.21 -13.04 -20.66
N SER A 94 10.90 -14.11 -21.07
CA SER A 94 10.46 -15.50 -20.98
C SER A 94 10.54 -16.14 -19.59
N ILE A 95 10.93 -15.41 -18.54
CA ILE A 95 11.01 -15.98 -17.19
C ILE A 95 10.29 -15.05 -16.19
N PRO A 96 9.04 -15.37 -15.81
CA PRO A 96 8.44 -14.71 -14.68
C PRO A 96 9.16 -15.23 -13.43
N ILE A 97 10.16 -14.50 -12.93
CA ILE A 97 10.39 -14.55 -11.48
C ILE A 97 9.11 -13.97 -10.91
N SER A 98 8.16 -14.86 -10.59
CA SER A 98 6.95 -14.48 -9.90
C SER A 98 7.36 -13.67 -8.69
N ALA A 99 6.62 -12.60 -8.40
CA ALA A 99 6.79 -11.82 -7.19
C ALA A 99 6.98 -12.75 -5.96
N SER A 100 6.41 -13.96 -5.96
CA SER A 100 6.56 -14.94 -4.85
C SER A 100 7.99 -15.33 -4.60
N ARG A 101 8.80 -15.53 -5.65
CA ARG A 101 10.23 -15.82 -5.46
C ARG A 101 10.96 -14.65 -4.84
N TRP A 102 10.58 -13.41 -5.16
CA TRP A 102 11.13 -12.21 -4.54
C TRP A 102 10.72 -12.09 -3.08
N PHE A 103 9.46 -12.35 -2.76
CA PHE A 103 8.97 -12.32 -1.39
C PHE A 103 9.54 -13.47 -0.55
N ASN A 104 9.61 -14.69 -1.08
CA ASN A 104 10.29 -15.81 -0.44
C ASN A 104 11.77 -15.50 -0.20
N PHE A 105 12.41 -14.88 -1.19
CA PHE A 105 13.80 -14.46 -1.06
C PHE A 105 13.94 -13.36 -0.01
N ALA A 106 13.07 -12.35 -0.01
CA ALA A 106 13.06 -11.28 0.98
C ALA A 106 12.74 -11.77 2.38
N ALA A 107 11.82 -12.74 2.55
CA ALA A 107 11.42 -13.33 3.83
C ALA A 107 12.58 -14.00 4.57
N GLN A 108 13.55 -14.54 3.83
CA GLN A 108 14.77 -15.12 4.40
C GLN A 108 15.64 -14.07 5.11
N TYR A 109 15.44 -12.78 4.81
CA TYR A 109 16.16 -11.68 5.43
C TYR A 109 15.20 -10.92 6.33
N HIS A 110 15.56 -10.77 7.61
CA HIS A 110 14.70 -10.19 8.65
C HIS A 110 14.53 -8.66 8.51
N ALA A 111 13.93 -8.19 7.40
CA ALA A 111 13.65 -6.78 7.22
C ALA A 111 12.38 -6.35 7.94
N ASP A 112 12.40 -5.11 8.47
CA ASP A 112 11.28 -4.54 9.22
C ASP A 112 10.19 -3.99 8.27
N GLU A 113 10.61 -3.48 7.10
CA GLU A 113 9.73 -2.91 6.06
C GLU A 113 10.05 -3.52 4.69
N HIS A 114 9.03 -4.09 4.03
CA HIS A 114 9.11 -4.58 2.66
C HIS A 114 8.14 -3.81 1.76
N SER A 115 8.67 -3.28 0.66
CA SER A 115 7.88 -2.63 -0.38
C SER A 115 8.15 -3.36 -1.69
N LEU A 116 7.13 -3.99 -2.26
CA LEU A 116 7.17 -4.49 -3.62
C LEU A 116 6.30 -3.60 -4.51
N SER A 117 6.90 -3.00 -5.52
CA SER A 117 6.18 -2.29 -6.58
C SER A 117 6.37 -3.02 -7.89
N CYS A 118 5.28 -3.27 -8.62
CA CYS A 118 5.30 -3.87 -9.95
C CYS A 118 4.94 -2.79 -10.96
N LEU A 119 5.85 -2.39 -11.85
CA LEU A 119 5.52 -1.36 -12.84
C LEU A 119 4.95 -2.00 -14.11
N PRO A 120 3.77 -1.56 -14.59
CA PRO A 120 3.07 -2.23 -15.67
C PRO A 120 3.60 -1.84 -17.05
N TYR A 121 3.91 -2.86 -17.86
CA TYR A 121 3.71 -2.85 -19.31
C TYR A 121 3.00 -4.15 -19.74
N SER A 122 1.76 -4.31 -19.24
CA SER A 122 0.62 -5.10 -19.74
C SER A 122 0.66 -6.64 -19.82
N SER A 123 -0.55 -7.19 -19.56
CA SER A 123 -1.27 -8.32 -20.19
C SER A 123 -0.75 -9.75 -20.06
N SER A 124 0.11 -10.08 -19.09
CA SER A 124 0.14 -11.47 -18.61
C SER A 124 0.53 -11.58 -17.14
N SER A 125 -0.20 -12.38 -16.35
CA SER A 125 -0.11 -12.46 -14.88
C SER A 125 1.02 -13.35 -14.38
N PRO A 126 1.87 -12.84 -13.47
CA PRO A 126 2.81 -13.68 -12.71
C PRO A 126 2.38 -13.86 -11.25
N ILE A 127 1.33 -13.18 -10.76
CA ILE A 127 0.95 -13.12 -9.34
C ILE A 127 -0.18 -14.10 -8.95
N SER A 128 -0.89 -14.74 -9.89
CA SER A 128 -1.80 -15.85 -9.52
C SER A 128 -1.04 -17.03 -8.87
N ARG A 129 0.26 -17.15 -9.16
CA ARG A 129 1.20 -18.06 -8.47
C ARG A 129 1.77 -17.52 -7.16
N PHE A 130 1.40 -16.31 -6.75
CA PHE A 130 1.90 -15.67 -5.54
C PHE A 130 1.34 -16.31 -4.27
N LEU A 131 0.04 -16.61 -4.29
CA LEU A 131 -0.70 -17.12 -3.14
C LEU A 131 -1.10 -18.59 -3.29
N GLY A 132 -1.23 -19.10 -4.53
CA GLY A 132 -1.62 -20.49 -4.81
C GLY A 132 -0.49 -21.53 -4.72
N GLU A 133 0.78 -21.11 -4.87
CA GLU A 133 1.96 -21.99 -4.83
C GLU A 133 2.82 -21.73 -3.58
N CYS A 134 2.22 -21.48 -2.43
CA CYS A 134 2.93 -21.45 -1.14
C CYS A 134 2.71 -22.74 -0.32
N PRO A 135 3.23 -23.92 -0.72
CA PRO A 135 3.14 -25.13 0.09
C PRO A 135 4.19 -25.18 1.22
N THR A 136 5.00 -24.12 1.40
CA THR A 136 5.93 -24.01 2.53
C THR A 136 5.64 -22.72 3.28
N ILE A 137 5.05 -22.87 4.45
CA ILE A 137 4.77 -21.82 5.43
C ILE A 137 6.10 -21.14 5.76
N ILE A 138 6.42 -20.03 5.09
CA ILE A 138 7.49 -19.14 5.50
C ILE A 138 6.83 -17.98 6.23
N ILE A 139 7.04 -17.93 7.53
CA ILE A 139 6.55 -16.88 8.41
C ILE A 139 7.41 -15.64 8.11
N PHE A 140 6.82 -14.58 7.57
CA PHE A 140 7.37 -13.21 7.55
C PHE A 140 7.33 -12.66 8.98
N GLY A 141 8.02 -13.32 9.90
CA GLY A 141 7.82 -13.17 11.34
C GLY A 141 8.17 -11.80 11.90
N MET A 142 8.85 -10.95 11.13
CA MET A 142 9.27 -9.61 11.54
C MET A 142 8.69 -8.48 10.68
N LEU A 143 7.90 -8.81 9.64
CA LEU A 143 7.40 -7.80 8.72
C LEU A 143 6.36 -6.92 9.40
N ARG A 144 6.64 -5.61 9.46
CA ARG A 144 5.75 -4.60 10.06
C ARG A 144 5.02 -3.77 9.02
N SER A 145 5.61 -3.55 7.86
CA SER A 145 5.02 -2.72 6.81
C SER A 145 5.17 -3.37 5.44
N LEU A 146 4.04 -3.54 4.75
CA LEU A 146 3.95 -4.12 3.41
C LEU A 146 3.31 -3.11 2.46
N SER A 147 4.02 -2.78 1.38
CA SER A 147 3.46 -1.99 0.28
C SER A 147 3.47 -2.80 -1.01
N ILE A 148 2.33 -2.84 -1.68
CA ILE A 148 2.10 -3.49 -2.98
C ILE A 148 1.56 -2.42 -3.94
N SER A 149 2.15 -2.26 -5.12
CA SER A 149 1.65 -1.28 -6.08
C SER A 149 1.63 -1.73 -7.54
N SER A 150 0.67 -1.19 -8.31
CA SER A 150 0.55 -1.20 -9.76
C SER A 150 0.43 -2.59 -10.41
N ILE A 151 -0.44 -3.44 -9.85
CA ILE A 151 -0.74 -4.79 -10.37
C ILE A 151 -2.00 -4.75 -11.24
N HIS A 152 -1.89 -4.93 -12.56
CA HIS A 152 -2.99 -4.64 -13.48
C HIS A 152 -3.70 -5.87 -14.09
N GLU A 153 -3.53 -7.06 -13.50
CA GLU A 153 -4.32 -8.24 -13.91
C GLU A 153 -5.25 -8.69 -12.79
N PRO A 154 -6.51 -9.06 -13.11
CA PRO A 154 -7.45 -9.54 -12.12
C PRO A 154 -6.93 -10.83 -11.47
N LEU A 155 -6.51 -10.71 -10.22
CA LEU A 155 -6.15 -11.84 -9.37
C LEU A 155 -7.40 -12.45 -8.76
N THR A 156 -7.53 -13.78 -8.75
CA THR A 156 -8.72 -14.49 -8.27
C THR A 156 -9.13 -14.13 -6.83
N ALA A 157 -8.16 -13.97 -5.93
CA ALA A 157 -8.38 -13.47 -4.57
C ALA A 157 -7.06 -13.04 -3.91
N PHE A 158 -7.05 -11.92 -3.19
CA PHE A 158 -6.02 -11.60 -2.21
C PHE A 158 -6.47 -12.06 -0.84
N GLU A 159 -6.02 -13.24 -0.43
CA GLU A 159 -6.26 -13.80 0.90
C GLU A 159 -4.91 -14.20 1.51
N PRO A 160 -4.16 -13.25 2.08
CA PRO A 160 -2.93 -13.57 2.77
C PRO A 160 -3.25 -14.42 4.00
N PRO A 161 -2.51 -15.52 4.25
CA PRO A 161 -2.63 -16.22 5.51
C PRO A 161 -2.30 -15.24 6.63
N SER A 162 -3.21 -15.07 7.59
CA SER A 162 -2.98 -14.26 8.81
C SER A 162 -1.67 -14.66 9.51
N ASP A 163 -1.32 -15.94 9.43
CA ASP A 163 -0.10 -16.54 9.99
C ASP A 163 1.18 -16.22 9.19
N ALA A 164 1.06 -15.78 7.94
CA ALA A 164 2.22 -15.47 7.12
C ALA A 164 2.92 -14.18 7.58
N CYS A 165 2.18 -13.17 8.06
CA CYS A 165 2.74 -11.88 8.48
C CYS A 165 2.19 -11.47 9.87
N PRO A 166 2.57 -12.17 10.96
CA PRO A 166 1.91 -12.02 12.26
C PRO A 166 2.17 -10.66 12.93
N LEU A 167 3.21 -9.92 12.51
CA LEU A 167 3.58 -8.62 13.08
C LEU A 167 3.22 -7.43 12.18
N LEU A 168 2.41 -7.64 11.14
CA LEU A 168 2.09 -6.58 10.18
C LEU A 168 1.24 -5.48 10.83
N GLU A 169 1.77 -4.26 10.83
CA GLU A 169 1.14 -3.05 11.38
C GLU A 169 0.64 -2.12 10.27
N LYS A 170 1.28 -2.11 9.09
CA LYS A 170 0.94 -1.24 7.97
C LYS A 170 0.81 -2.03 6.66
N LEU A 171 -0.30 -1.83 5.93
CA LEU A 171 -0.54 -2.42 4.63
C LEU A 171 -0.96 -1.33 3.63
N SER A 172 -0.23 -1.23 2.53
CA SER A 172 -0.53 -0.32 1.45
C SER A 172 -0.70 -1.07 0.14
N ILE A 173 -1.83 -0.89 -0.52
CA ILE A 173 -2.13 -1.45 -1.85
C ILE A 173 -2.56 -0.30 -2.75
N VAL A 174 -1.80 -0.04 -3.81
CA VAL A 174 -2.01 1.13 -4.68
C VAL A 174 -2.03 0.73 -6.16
N GLY A 175 -3.08 1.04 -6.91
CA GLY A 175 -3.14 0.78 -8.35
C GLY A 175 -3.24 -0.70 -8.70
N CYS A 176 -3.89 -1.52 -7.87
CA CYS A 176 -3.95 -2.98 -8.04
C CYS A 176 -5.34 -3.49 -8.43
N SER A 177 -5.40 -4.54 -9.26
CA SER A 177 -6.63 -5.18 -9.71
C SER A 177 -6.79 -6.56 -9.08
N PHE A 178 -7.91 -6.77 -8.38
CA PHE A 178 -8.25 -8.03 -7.73
C PHE A 178 -9.71 -8.39 -8.03
N ASP A 179 -10.01 -9.67 -8.14
CA ASP A 179 -11.38 -10.16 -8.11
C ASP A 179 -11.92 -10.00 -6.69
N SER A 180 -11.26 -10.54 -5.67
CA SER A 180 -11.66 -10.31 -4.27
C SER A 180 -10.48 -9.98 -3.37
N ILE A 181 -10.71 -9.19 -2.31
CA ILE A 181 -9.70 -8.85 -1.31
C ILE A 181 -10.24 -9.23 0.07
N ASN A 182 -9.58 -10.15 0.77
CA ASN A 182 -9.87 -10.52 2.15
C ASN A 182 -8.66 -10.22 3.04
N ILE A 183 -8.78 -9.24 3.94
CA ILE A 183 -7.69 -8.80 4.81
C ILE A 183 -8.04 -9.17 6.26
N ALA A 184 -7.31 -10.13 6.82
CA ALA A 184 -7.53 -10.62 8.19
C ALA A 184 -6.23 -10.61 9.01
N PHE A 185 -5.64 -9.43 9.21
CA PHE A 185 -4.45 -9.25 10.06
C PHE A 185 -4.82 -8.73 11.45
N SER A 186 -4.44 -9.47 12.49
CA SER A 186 -4.81 -9.16 13.88
C SER A 186 -4.13 -7.90 14.45
N ARG A 187 -2.95 -7.52 13.94
CA ARG A 187 -2.13 -6.39 14.40
C ARG A 187 -2.12 -5.18 13.47
N LEU A 188 -2.87 -5.23 12.38
CA LEU A 188 -2.88 -4.17 11.39
C LEU A 188 -3.47 -2.89 11.98
N LYS A 189 -2.72 -1.80 11.93
CA LYS A 189 -3.10 -0.47 12.43
C LYS A 189 -3.42 0.48 11.30
N GLU A 190 -2.68 0.40 10.20
CA GLU A 190 -2.84 1.30 9.05
C GLU A 190 -3.11 0.49 7.78
N LEU A 191 -4.22 0.78 7.12
CA LEU A 191 -4.58 0.20 5.83
C LEU A 191 -4.83 1.31 4.81
N THR A 192 -4.10 1.28 3.70
CA THR A 192 -4.30 2.19 2.57
C THR A 192 -4.60 1.41 1.30
N LEU A 193 -5.72 1.71 0.65
CA LEU A 193 -6.17 1.09 -0.59
C LEU A 193 -6.48 2.22 -1.60
N HIS A 194 -5.60 2.47 -2.56
CA HIS A 194 -5.76 3.56 -3.54
C HIS A 194 -5.83 3.02 -4.96
N ASP A 195 -6.71 3.56 -5.80
CA ASP A 195 -6.82 3.22 -7.24
C ASP A 195 -6.93 1.70 -7.51
N CYS A 196 -7.65 0.98 -6.64
CA CYS A 196 -7.76 -0.48 -6.70
C CYS A 196 -9.08 -0.93 -7.37
N SER A 197 -8.98 -1.74 -8.44
CA SER A 197 -10.14 -2.36 -9.08
C SER A 197 -10.50 -3.66 -8.37
N VAL A 198 -11.63 -3.70 -7.66
CA VAL A 198 -12.09 -4.88 -6.89
C VAL A 198 -13.48 -5.31 -7.35
N PHE A 199 -13.60 -6.45 -8.04
CA PHE A 199 -14.84 -6.84 -8.73
C PHE A 199 -15.83 -7.64 -7.86
N GLY A 200 -15.32 -8.53 -7.02
CA GLY A 200 -16.02 -9.53 -6.20
C GLY A 200 -16.11 -9.22 -4.71
N GLY A 201 -15.56 -8.09 -4.27
CA GLY A 201 -15.77 -7.54 -2.92
C GLY A 201 -14.50 -7.34 -2.10
N LEU A 202 -14.57 -6.39 -1.17
CA LEU A 202 -13.52 -6.10 -0.17
C LEU A 202 -14.02 -6.50 1.22
N ARG A 203 -13.39 -7.49 1.84
CA ARG A 203 -13.58 -7.86 3.24
C ARG A 203 -12.38 -7.44 4.08
N VAL A 204 -12.61 -6.74 5.17
CA VAL A 204 -11.56 -6.40 6.15
C VAL A 204 -12.01 -6.80 7.55
N ALA A 205 -11.30 -7.76 8.11
CA ALA A 205 -11.51 -8.35 9.43
C ALA A 205 -10.28 -8.10 10.31
N THR A 206 -10.05 -6.84 10.69
CA THR A 206 -8.86 -6.41 11.44
C THR A 206 -9.22 -5.59 12.68
N PRO A 207 -9.42 -6.19 13.87
CA PRO A 207 -9.96 -5.47 15.04
C PRO A 207 -9.08 -4.33 15.59
N SER A 208 -7.80 -4.31 15.22
CA SER A 208 -6.79 -3.36 15.68
C SER A 208 -6.60 -2.15 14.76
N LEU A 209 -7.43 -1.99 13.72
CA LEU A 209 -7.25 -0.95 12.71
C LEU A 209 -7.49 0.44 13.33
N GLU A 210 -6.50 1.33 13.23
CA GLU A 210 -6.54 2.70 13.75
C GLU A 210 -6.76 3.74 12.64
N SER A 211 -6.24 3.46 11.43
CA SER A 211 -6.32 4.33 10.26
C SER A 211 -6.71 3.54 9.01
N PHE A 212 -7.75 4.00 8.32
CA PHE A 212 -8.22 3.45 7.07
C PHE A 212 -8.28 4.54 5.99
N ASP A 213 -7.52 4.40 4.90
CA ASP A 213 -7.58 5.30 3.75
C ASP A 213 -7.95 4.51 2.49
N TYR A 214 -9.13 4.79 1.94
CA TYR A 214 -9.69 4.11 0.78
C TYR A 214 -9.98 5.12 -0.32
N ARG A 215 -9.28 5.00 -1.46
CA ARG A 215 -9.44 5.89 -2.61
C ARG A 215 -9.68 5.07 -3.86
N HIS A 216 -10.68 5.46 -4.64
CA HIS A 216 -10.90 4.99 -6.01
C HIS A 216 -10.93 3.46 -6.17
N GLY A 217 -12.00 2.82 -5.71
CA GLY A 217 -12.29 1.44 -6.08
C GLY A 217 -13.71 1.25 -6.58
N VAL A 218 -13.91 0.28 -7.46
CA VAL A 218 -15.18 0.03 -8.19
C VAL A 218 -16.04 -1.02 -7.47
N SER A 219 -15.78 -1.35 -6.21
CA SER A 219 -16.45 -2.49 -5.59
C SER A 219 -17.86 -2.18 -5.10
N PRO A 220 -18.89 -2.92 -5.55
CA PRO A 220 -20.24 -2.78 -5.03
C PRO A 220 -20.44 -3.41 -3.64
N VAL A 221 -19.44 -4.10 -3.09
CA VAL A 221 -19.54 -4.80 -1.80
C VAL A 221 -18.28 -4.56 -0.97
N CYS A 222 -18.39 -3.73 0.05
CA CYS A 222 -17.34 -3.53 1.05
C CYS A 222 -17.88 -3.97 2.41
N GLU A 223 -17.38 -5.11 2.89
CA GLU A 223 -17.70 -5.69 4.19
C GLU A 223 -16.53 -5.44 5.14
N LEU A 224 -16.61 -4.38 5.89
CA LEU A 224 -15.69 -4.12 6.98
C LEU A 224 -16.40 -4.64 8.24
N GLU A 225 -15.81 -5.63 8.92
CA GLU A 225 -16.31 -6.08 10.23
C GLU A 225 -16.18 -4.95 11.26
N ASP A 226 -16.80 -5.06 12.42
CA ASP A 226 -16.74 -4.00 13.45
C ASP A 226 -15.30 -3.59 13.75
N GLN A 227 -15.00 -2.30 13.52
CA GLN A 227 -13.67 -1.70 13.75
C GLN A 227 -13.72 -0.86 15.04
N PRO A 228 -13.52 -1.45 16.23
CA PRO A 228 -13.64 -0.72 17.50
C PRO A 228 -12.50 0.29 17.71
N SER A 229 -11.34 0.03 17.10
CA SER A 229 -10.10 0.82 17.31
C SER A 229 -9.93 1.96 16.31
N LEU A 230 -10.84 2.11 15.34
CA LEU A 230 -10.68 3.03 14.22
C LEU A 230 -10.77 4.49 14.70
N ARG A 231 -9.74 5.28 14.40
CA ARG A 231 -9.65 6.70 14.78
C ARG A 231 -9.76 7.61 13.57
N HIS A 232 -9.12 7.23 12.47
CA HIS A 232 -9.07 8.01 11.24
C HIS A 232 -9.61 7.19 10.08
N ALA A 233 -10.60 7.73 9.38
CA ALA A 233 -11.17 7.13 8.18
C ALA A 233 -11.16 8.17 7.06
N SER A 234 -10.50 7.87 5.95
CA SER A 234 -10.53 8.67 4.73
C SER A 234 -11.07 7.81 3.61
N ILE A 235 -12.16 8.24 2.99
CA ILE A 235 -12.81 7.55 1.90
C ILE A 235 -12.94 8.57 0.77
N GLU A 236 -12.41 8.27 -0.40
CA GLU A 236 -12.54 9.07 -1.63
C GLU A 236 -13.03 8.17 -2.77
N ILE A 237 -14.34 8.06 -2.90
CA ILE A 237 -14.98 7.26 -3.95
C ILE A 237 -15.33 8.20 -5.12
N HIS A 238 -15.14 7.76 -6.36
CA HIS A 238 -15.62 8.48 -7.54
C HIS A 238 -17.09 8.17 -7.85
N ARG A 239 -17.79 9.11 -8.50
CA ARG A 239 -19.18 8.91 -8.94
C ARG A 239 -19.25 7.69 -9.87
N GLY A 240 -19.88 6.62 -9.41
CA GLY A 240 -20.10 5.38 -10.15
C GLY A 240 -21.42 4.71 -9.74
N ASN A 241 -21.71 3.52 -10.26
CA ASN A 241 -22.91 2.73 -9.93
C ASN A 241 -22.78 2.04 -8.56
N TRP A 242 -22.63 2.80 -7.49
CA TRP A 242 -22.73 2.27 -6.13
C TRP A 242 -24.20 2.15 -5.71
N SER A 243 -24.58 1.01 -5.12
CA SER A 243 -25.87 0.89 -4.45
C SER A 243 -25.86 1.65 -3.12
N CYS A 244 -27.02 2.13 -2.67
CA CYS A 244 -27.10 2.76 -1.34
C CYS A 244 -26.69 1.80 -0.22
N ASP A 245 -26.99 0.51 -0.34
CA ASP A 245 -26.63 -0.49 0.67
C ASP A 245 -25.12 -0.64 0.81
N ALA A 246 -24.38 -0.57 -0.31
CA ALA A 246 -22.92 -0.59 -0.30
C ALA A 246 -22.33 0.64 0.40
N LEU A 247 -22.87 1.82 0.09
CA LEU A 247 -22.44 3.07 0.74
C LEU A 247 -22.76 3.06 2.24
N VAL A 248 -23.95 2.57 2.62
CA VAL A 248 -24.34 2.44 4.04
C VAL A 248 -23.46 1.41 4.75
N GLY A 249 -23.09 0.31 4.09
CA GLY A 249 -22.15 -0.69 4.64
C GLY A 249 -20.79 -0.07 4.97
N VAL A 250 -20.23 0.71 4.04
CA VAL A 250 -18.98 1.46 4.26
C VAL A 250 -19.14 2.46 5.40
N LEU A 251 -20.24 3.22 5.44
CA LEU A 251 -20.47 4.22 6.49
C LEU A 251 -20.66 3.58 7.87
N ARG A 252 -21.27 2.39 7.98
CA ARG A 252 -21.38 1.65 9.25
C ARG A 252 -20.02 1.22 9.75
N ALA A 253 -19.14 0.80 8.86
CA ALA A 253 -17.80 0.37 9.22
C ALA A 253 -16.96 1.46 9.89
N ILE A 254 -17.10 2.70 9.40
CA ILE A 254 -16.35 3.84 9.90
C ILE A 254 -17.07 4.59 11.02
N GLN A 255 -18.18 4.06 11.56
CA GLN A 255 -19.04 4.74 12.53
C GLN A 255 -18.31 5.14 13.83
N ASN A 256 -17.27 4.39 14.21
CA ASN A 256 -16.50 4.61 15.43
C ASN A 256 -15.38 5.64 15.26
N ALA A 257 -15.09 6.09 14.03
CA ALA A 257 -13.96 6.95 13.74
C ALA A 257 -14.15 8.37 14.31
N THR A 258 -13.05 8.92 14.84
CA THR A 258 -13.00 10.29 15.39
C THR A 258 -12.78 11.37 14.33
N SER A 259 -12.03 11.03 13.27
CA SER A 259 -11.75 11.88 12.13
C SER A 259 -12.22 11.19 10.86
N ILE A 260 -13.13 11.82 10.13
CA ILE A 260 -13.77 11.24 8.94
C ILE A 260 -13.58 12.19 7.76
N ASN A 261 -13.05 11.67 6.66
CA ASN A 261 -12.98 12.36 5.38
C ASN A 261 -13.82 11.60 4.36
N LEU A 262 -14.83 12.25 3.79
CA LEU A 262 -15.81 11.66 2.87
C LEU A 262 -16.09 12.61 1.70
N PRO A 263 -16.39 12.09 0.49
CA PRO A 263 -16.80 12.96 -0.58
C PRO A 263 -18.29 13.31 -0.39
N LEU A 264 -18.64 14.59 -0.61
CA LEU A 264 -19.98 15.11 -0.39
C LEU A 264 -21.05 14.34 -1.17
N TRP A 265 -20.72 13.88 -2.39
CA TRP A 265 -21.66 13.19 -3.24
C TRP A 265 -22.11 11.83 -2.66
N THR A 266 -21.34 11.19 -1.77
CA THR A 266 -21.76 9.95 -1.09
C THR A 266 -23.03 10.20 -0.26
N LEU A 267 -23.08 11.33 0.45
CA LEU A 267 -24.26 11.72 1.23
C LEU A 267 -25.42 12.11 0.30
N GLU A 268 -25.15 12.83 -0.77
CA GLU A 268 -26.17 13.18 -1.78
C GLU A 268 -26.77 11.95 -2.46
N ALA A 269 -25.96 10.92 -2.72
CA ALA A 269 -26.42 9.67 -3.34
C ALA A 269 -27.39 8.91 -2.42
N CYS A 270 -27.05 8.77 -1.14
CA CYS A 270 -27.94 8.18 -0.14
C CYS A 270 -29.24 8.98 0.00
N TYR A 271 -29.15 10.31 0.05
CA TYR A 271 -30.32 11.18 0.18
C TYR A 271 -31.23 11.14 -1.05
N LYS A 272 -30.67 11.15 -2.28
CA LYS A 272 -31.46 11.12 -3.52
C LYS A 272 -32.27 9.84 -3.70
N GLN A 273 -31.77 8.69 -3.25
CA GLN A 273 -32.49 7.43 -3.42
C GLN A 273 -33.56 7.20 -2.35
N GLN A 274 -33.36 7.67 -1.11
CA GLN A 274 -34.29 7.38 -0.01
C GLN A 274 -35.10 8.59 0.49
N GLY A 275 -34.76 9.81 0.07
CA GLY A 275 -35.43 11.04 0.51
C GLY A 275 -35.23 11.39 2.00
N SER A 276 -34.34 10.67 2.70
CA SER A 276 -34.03 10.84 4.12
C SER A 276 -32.67 10.22 4.45
N PHE A 277 -32.05 10.66 5.55
CA PHE A 277 -30.84 10.06 6.13
C PHE A 277 -31.13 8.94 7.16
N SER A 278 -32.35 8.41 7.22
CA SER A 278 -32.72 7.36 8.17
C SER A 278 -31.80 6.13 8.10
N CYS A 279 -31.32 5.76 6.91
CA CYS A 279 -30.39 4.65 6.67
C CYS A 279 -28.95 4.91 7.11
N LEU A 280 -28.56 6.16 7.37
CA LEU A 280 -27.20 6.48 7.78
C LEU A 280 -26.96 6.08 9.24
N PRO A 281 -25.81 5.47 9.56
CA PRO A 281 -25.39 5.29 10.94
C PRO A 281 -25.18 6.65 11.61
N THR A 282 -25.34 6.68 12.93
CA THR A 282 -25.04 7.86 13.74
C THR A 282 -23.58 7.79 14.18
N PHE A 283 -22.81 8.84 13.91
CA PHE A 283 -21.38 8.90 14.23
C PHE A 283 -21.18 9.59 15.57
N HIS A 284 -21.31 8.84 16.66
CA HIS A 284 -21.21 9.38 18.01
C HIS A 284 -19.80 9.85 18.38
N ASN A 285 -18.76 9.27 17.79
CA ASN A 285 -17.37 9.58 18.12
C ASN A 285 -16.73 10.63 17.19
N ALA A 286 -17.40 11.00 16.11
CA ALA A 286 -16.85 11.90 15.11
C ALA A 286 -16.69 13.32 15.69
N LYS A 287 -15.45 13.81 15.71
CA LYS A 287 -15.06 15.16 16.13
C LYS A 287 -14.66 16.03 14.93
N HIS A 288 -13.93 15.45 13.99
CA HIS A 288 -13.43 16.15 12.81
C HIS A 288 -14.01 15.52 11.55
N VAL A 289 -14.84 16.26 10.83
CA VAL A 289 -15.43 15.80 9.56
C VAL A 289 -14.97 16.70 8.43
N THR A 290 -14.37 16.10 7.41
CA THR A 290 -14.03 16.79 6.16
C THR A 290 -14.92 16.26 5.04
N LEU A 291 -15.62 17.16 4.37
CA LEU A 291 -16.44 16.86 3.20
C LEU A 291 -15.76 17.43 1.95
N VAL A 292 -15.37 16.54 1.04
CA VAL A 292 -14.76 16.92 -0.24
C VAL A 292 -15.86 17.09 -1.29
N ALA A 293 -16.11 18.33 -1.69
CA ALA A 293 -17.12 18.71 -2.67
C ALA A 293 -16.56 18.56 -4.10
N SER A 294 -17.14 17.63 -4.87
CA SER A 294 -16.82 17.46 -6.29
C SER A 294 -17.85 18.07 -7.25
N GLY A 295 -18.62 19.10 -6.83
CA GLY A 295 -19.58 19.79 -7.70
C GLY A 295 -20.50 20.82 -7.00
N GLN A 296 -21.43 21.40 -7.77
CA GLN A 296 -22.40 22.44 -7.35
C GLN A 296 -23.64 21.87 -6.63
N GLY A 297 -23.46 21.04 -5.61
CA GLY A 297 -24.57 20.50 -4.81
C GLY A 297 -25.10 21.52 -3.80
N ASN A 298 -26.43 21.58 -3.62
CA ASN A 298 -27.07 22.49 -2.68
C ASN A 298 -26.96 21.93 -1.24
N ILE A 299 -25.86 22.25 -0.57
CA ILE A 299 -25.45 21.68 0.74
C ILE A 299 -26.37 22.11 1.90
N THR A 300 -26.99 23.30 1.81
CA THR A 300 -27.68 23.94 2.92
C THR A 300 -28.90 23.16 3.42
N THR A 301 -29.54 22.39 2.56
CA THR A 301 -30.66 21.52 2.94
C THR A 301 -30.21 20.26 3.66
N LEU A 302 -29.02 19.72 3.34
CA LEU A 302 -28.51 18.48 3.92
C LEU A 302 -27.87 18.71 5.30
N ILE A 303 -27.29 19.89 5.56
CA ILE A 303 -26.61 20.19 6.82
C ILE A 303 -27.52 19.99 8.04
N LYS A 304 -28.78 20.41 7.97
CA LYS A 304 -29.72 20.33 9.11
C LYS A 304 -29.98 18.88 9.53
N ASP A 305 -30.16 18.00 8.55
CA ASP A 305 -30.43 16.59 8.82
C ASP A 305 -29.12 15.82 9.15
N LEU A 306 -27.97 16.28 8.64
CA LEU A 306 -26.65 15.74 9.00
C LEU A 306 -26.27 16.02 10.46
N GLN A 307 -26.67 17.16 11.03
CA GLN A 307 -26.42 17.47 12.44
C GLN A 307 -27.05 16.45 13.40
N GLN A 308 -28.18 15.83 13.04
CA GLN A 308 -28.77 14.76 13.85
C GLN A 308 -27.92 13.47 13.85
N LYS A 309 -27.19 13.21 12.76
CA LYS A 309 -26.33 12.04 12.61
C LYS A 309 -24.93 12.25 13.17
N TRP A 310 -24.52 13.49 13.38
CA TRP A 310 -23.19 13.91 13.82
C TRP A 310 -23.25 14.79 15.08
N PRO A 311 -23.70 14.24 16.23
CA PRO A 311 -24.01 15.04 17.40
C PRO A 311 -22.80 15.72 18.07
N ASN A 312 -21.59 15.17 17.88
CA ASN A 312 -20.38 15.57 18.63
C ASN A 312 -19.29 16.20 17.75
N VAL A 313 -19.62 16.65 16.53
CA VAL A 313 -18.63 17.23 15.61
C VAL A 313 -18.17 18.60 16.09
N GLU A 314 -16.87 18.74 16.32
CA GLU A 314 -16.19 19.97 16.72
C GLU A 314 -15.79 20.81 15.50
N THR A 315 -15.35 20.16 14.41
CA THR A 315 -14.92 20.85 13.19
C THR A 315 -15.51 20.19 11.94
N LEU A 316 -16.27 20.95 11.15
CA LEU A 316 -16.73 20.56 9.82
C LEU A 316 -15.97 21.37 8.78
N THR A 317 -15.10 20.71 8.01
CA THR A 317 -14.34 21.34 6.92
C THR A 317 -14.96 20.96 5.58
N MET A 318 -15.19 21.94 4.72
CA MET A 318 -15.63 21.71 3.34
C MET A 318 -14.47 22.05 2.40
N ARG A 319 -14.02 21.07 1.62
CA ARG A 319 -12.91 21.20 0.66
C ARG A 319 -13.39 21.01 -0.77
#